data_AF-A0AA43HV50-F1
#
_entry.id   AF-A0AA43HV50-F1
#
_cell.length_a   1.000
_cell.length_b   1.000
_cell.length_c   1.000
_cell.angle_alpha   90.00
_cell.angle_beta   90.00
_cell.angle_gamma   90.00
#
_symmetry.space_group_name_H-M   'P 1'
#
loop_
_entity.id
_entity.type
_entity.pdbx_description
1 polymer ?
#
loop_
_entity_poly.entity_id
_entity_poly.type
_entity_poly.pdbx_seq_one_letter_code
_entity_poly.pdbx_strand_id
1 'polypeptide(L)'
;MKINYLLGLFILFSGLMLSCSDDANNDISGMKCLTKIEEMNGDGDYKLFSYNSGGKLISIEDGDEEGLQEKMTISYDGESISRIQIYDPKLYVTLDFRYKNDSVFISGEDQFRGKVNDVLVINTFANTLLKLIGNRTITYNYDDRGNITSTSYRSDKLSYDINPSFYSTTRVPFWFLNYLYEYYDFMENYAGANNILNSSYKGSIEEQYSYEYGTDKYPFKMFLTDEYDTIEYRLTY
;
A
#
# COMPACT_ATOMS: atom_id res chain seq x y z
N MET A 1 35.75 21.84 45.99
CA MET A 1 35.86 20.56 45.27
C MET A 1 34.51 20.33 44.59
N LYS A 2 34.42 20.61 43.28
CA LYS A 2 33.18 20.48 42.50
C LYS A 2 33.27 19.21 41.68
N ILE A 3 32.32 18.30 41.87
CA ILE A 3 32.15 17.10 41.04
C ILE A 3 31.03 17.41 40.07
N ASN A 4 31.38 17.52 38.79
CA ASN A 4 30.44 17.56 37.67
C ASN A 4 30.19 16.10 37.24
N TYR A 5 28.96 15.63 37.35
CA TYR A 5 28.49 14.50 36.54
C TYR A 5 27.58 15.06 35.46
N LEU A 6 28.11 15.12 34.24
CA LEU A 6 27.34 15.30 33.02
C LEU A 6 26.88 13.89 32.62
N LEU A 7 25.66 13.50 32.96
CA LEU A 7 25.05 12.30 32.41
C LEU A 7 24.44 12.66 31.06
N GLY A 8 24.99 12.05 30.01
CA GLY A 8 24.49 12.13 28.65
C GLY A 8 23.08 11.56 28.56
N LEU A 9 22.21 12.34 27.93
CA LEU A 9 20.86 11.94 27.55
C LEU A 9 20.98 10.95 26.38
N PHE A 10 20.88 9.65 26.68
CA PHE A 10 20.61 8.63 25.67
C PHE A 10 19.14 8.79 25.24
N ILE A 11 18.90 9.24 24.02
CA ILE A 11 17.59 9.14 23.38
C ILE A 11 17.46 7.69 22.90
N LEU A 12 16.78 6.88 23.71
CA LEU A 12 16.22 5.60 23.28
C LEU A 12 14.99 5.92 22.41
N PHE A 13 15.13 5.74 21.09
CA PHE A 13 13.96 5.53 20.24
C PHE A 13 13.43 4.12 20.53
N SER A 14 12.59 4.01 21.55
CA SER A 14 11.73 2.84 21.72
C SER A 14 10.63 2.90 20.68
N GLY A 15 10.68 1.99 19.70
CA GLY A 15 9.57 1.72 18.81
C GLY A 15 8.33 1.35 19.62
N LEU A 16 7.38 2.28 19.68
CA LEU A 16 6.00 1.94 19.98
C LEU A 16 5.37 1.47 18.67
N MET A 17 5.37 0.15 18.47
CA MET A 17 4.37 -0.52 17.66
C MET A 17 3.03 -0.32 18.36
N LEU A 18 2.32 0.76 18.01
CA LEU A 18 0.95 0.99 18.44
C LEU A 18 0.06 0.02 17.65
N SER A 19 -0.38 -1.04 18.31
CA SER A 19 -1.55 -1.79 17.87
C SER A 19 -2.73 -0.83 17.73
N CYS A 20 -3.59 -1.06 16.73
CA CYS A 20 -4.86 -0.35 16.67
C CYS A 20 -5.62 -0.61 17.99
N SER A 21 -5.94 0.48 18.70
CA SER A 21 -6.67 0.56 19.98
C SER A 21 -5.85 0.36 21.26
N ASP A 22 -5.52 1.46 21.92
CA ASP A 22 -5.43 1.54 23.40
C ASP A 22 -5.89 2.92 23.92
N ASP A 23 -6.90 3.52 23.29
CA ASP A 23 -7.61 4.68 23.85
C ASP A 23 -9.02 4.28 24.28
N ALA A 24 -9.22 4.28 25.59
CA ALA A 24 -10.49 4.06 26.26
C ALA A 24 -11.47 5.20 25.94
N ASN A 25 -12.13 5.14 24.78
CA ASN A 25 -13.46 5.73 24.51
C ASN A 25 -13.99 5.48 23.07
N ASN A 26 -13.30 4.72 22.24
CA ASN A 26 -13.88 4.11 21.05
C ASN A 26 -13.42 2.66 20.97
N ASP A 27 -14.37 1.73 21.08
CA ASP A 27 -14.13 0.29 21.02
C ASP A 27 -13.66 -0.11 19.61
N ILE A 28 -12.35 -0.07 19.39
CA ILE A 28 -11.66 -0.61 18.21
C ILE A 28 -10.87 -1.87 18.63
N SER A 29 -11.31 -2.55 19.70
CA SER A 29 -10.71 -3.81 20.12
C SER A 29 -11.06 -4.90 19.09
N GLY A 30 -10.05 -5.35 18.32
CA GLY A 30 -10.20 -6.46 17.35
C GLY A 30 -9.99 -6.12 15.87
N MET A 31 -9.55 -4.91 15.51
CA MET A 31 -9.23 -4.60 14.10
C MET A 31 -7.79 -4.97 13.76
N LYS A 32 -7.63 -5.92 12.83
CA LYS A 32 -6.33 -6.37 12.30
C LYS A 32 -5.94 -5.47 11.12
N CYS A 33 -4.86 -4.70 11.24
CA CYS A 33 -4.38 -3.78 10.21
C CYS A 33 -2.97 -4.19 9.82
N LEU A 34 -2.69 -4.44 8.54
CA LEU A 34 -1.34 -4.76 8.09
C LEU A 34 -0.37 -3.67 8.57
N THR A 35 0.68 -4.03 9.31
CA THR A 35 1.69 -3.12 9.86
C THR A 35 3.05 -3.31 9.20
N LYS A 36 3.35 -4.52 8.70
CA LYS A 36 4.62 -4.80 8.02
C LYS A 36 4.47 -5.89 6.96
N ILE A 37 5.14 -5.68 5.83
CA ILE A 37 5.56 -6.72 4.88
C ILE A 37 7.08 -6.76 4.96
N GLU A 38 7.69 -7.92 5.16
CA GLU A 38 9.16 -8.06 5.18
C GLU A 38 9.59 -9.26 4.35
N GLU A 39 10.57 -9.06 3.48
CA GLU A 39 11.27 -10.14 2.79
C GLU A 39 12.13 -10.93 3.79
N MET A 40 12.07 -12.26 3.70
CA MET A 40 12.70 -13.15 4.68
C MET A 40 13.97 -13.83 4.15
N ASN A 41 14.14 -13.92 2.84
CA ASN A 41 15.19 -14.72 2.21
C ASN A 41 15.98 -13.99 1.12
N GLY A 42 15.90 -12.66 1.06
CA GLY A 42 16.75 -11.80 0.22
C GLY A 42 17.28 -10.59 0.99
N ASP A 43 17.21 -9.41 0.39
CA ASP A 43 17.95 -8.21 0.81
C ASP A 43 17.35 -7.48 2.04
N GLY A 44 16.33 -8.10 2.67
CA GLY A 44 15.70 -7.60 3.88
C GLY A 44 14.76 -6.43 3.63
N ASP A 45 14.28 -6.28 2.39
CA ASP A 45 13.32 -5.25 1.99
C ASP A 45 12.04 -5.35 2.82
N TYR A 46 11.50 -4.19 3.19
CA TYR A 46 10.30 -4.12 3.98
C TYR A 46 9.45 -2.90 3.66
N LYS A 47 8.14 -3.07 3.88
CA LYS A 47 7.18 -1.97 3.91
C LYS A 47 6.53 -1.86 5.29
N LEU A 48 6.55 -0.68 5.89
CA LEU A 48 5.86 -0.39 7.16
C LEU A 48 4.62 0.47 6.92
N PHE A 49 3.54 0.13 7.61
CA PHE A 49 2.25 0.79 7.49
C PHE A 49 1.88 1.38 8.85
N SER A 50 1.70 2.70 8.91
CA SER A 50 1.35 3.40 10.15
C SER A 50 -0.05 3.97 10.09
N TYR A 51 -0.74 3.93 11.23
CA TYR A 51 -2.14 4.35 11.35
C TYR A 51 -2.29 5.43 12.42
N ASN A 52 -3.28 6.30 12.27
CA ASN A 52 -3.68 7.21 13.35
C ASN A 52 -4.60 6.50 14.37
N SER A 53 -4.98 7.20 15.44
CA SER A 53 -5.87 6.66 16.48
C SER A 53 -7.28 6.30 15.99
N GLY A 54 -7.70 6.79 14.82
CA GLY A 54 -8.94 6.37 14.14
C GLY A 54 -8.77 5.13 13.24
N GLY A 55 -7.55 4.57 13.18
CA GLY A 55 -7.18 3.45 12.33
C GLY A 55 -7.13 3.80 10.84
N LYS A 56 -6.94 5.07 10.47
CA LYS A 56 -6.67 5.46 9.07
C LYS A 56 -5.18 5.34 8.79
N LEU A 57 -4.82 4.74 7.66
CA LEU A 57 -3.44 4.67 7.19
C LEU A 57 -2.91 6.09 6.95
N ILE A 58 -1.83 6.47 7.61
CA ILE A 58 -1.22 7.80 7.50
C ILE A 58 0.17 7.80 6.87
N SER A 59 0.85 6.66 6.84
CA SER A 59 2.08 6.54 6.09
C SER A 59 2.39 5.10 5.66
N ILE A 60 3.12 5.02 4.55
CA ILE A 60 3.78 3.81 4.08
C ILE A 60 5.27 4.17 3.98
N GLU A 61 6.12 3.37 4.60
CA GLU A 61 7.57 3.49 4.52
C GLU A 61 8.11 2.27 3.78
N ASP A 62 9.02 2.50 2.84
CA ASP A 62 9.74 1.49 2.09
C ASP A 62 11.21 1.56 2.47
N GLY A 63 11.81 0.42 2.77
CA GLY A 63 13.18 0.39 3.27
C GLY A 63 13.81 -0.98 3.17
N ASP A 64 15.10 -1.03 3.48
CA ASP A 64 15.96 -2.21 3.40
C ASP A 64 16.87 -2.26 4.64
N GLU A 65 17.86 -3.16 4.63
CA GLU A 65 18.87 -3.25 5.70
C GLU A 65 19.68 -1.95 5.90
N GLU A 66 19.79 -1.08 4.89
CA GLU A 66 20.49 0.20 4.97
C GLU A 66 19.62 1.32 5.55
N GLY A 67 18.29 1.15 5.52
CA GLY A 67 17.33 1.98 6.24
C GLY A 67 16.15 2.41 5.39
N LEU A 68 15.61 3.58 5.71
CA LEU A 68 14.46 4.15 5.01
C LEU A 68 14.88 4.65 3.62
N GLN A 69 14.31 4.06 2.57
CA GLN A 69 14.52 4.48 1.19
C GLN A 69 13.46 5.50 0.76
N GLU A 70 12.20 5.23 1.09
CA GLU A 70 11.08 6.06 0.66
C GLU A 70 9.99 6.13 1.74
N LYS A 71 9.33 7.28 1.86
CA LYS A 71 8.18 7.47 2.75
C LYS A 71 7.06 8.22 2.06
N MET A 72 5.90 7.60 2.00
CA MET A 72 4.64 8.25 1.69
C MET A 72 3.91 8.66 2.97
N THR A 73 3.48 9.92 3.03
CA THR A 73 2.55 10.41 4.05
C THR A 73 1.20 10.72 3.40
N ILE A 74 0.12 10.29 4.03
CA ILE A 74 -1.25 10.43 3.54
C ILE A 74 -2.01 11.37 4.49
N SER A 75 -2.57 12.43 3.92
CA SER A 75 -3.43 13.38 4.63
C SER A 75 -4.89 13.21 4.22
N TYR A 76 -5.79 13.54 5.14
CA TYR A 76 -7.23 13.40 4.96
C TYR A 76 -7.96 14.72 5.23
N ASP A 77 -9.06 14.93 4.52
CA ASP A 77 -10.12 15.89 4.85
C ASP A 77 -11.40 15.09 5.14
N GLY A 78 -11.76 14.98 6.43
CA GLY A 78 -12.75 14.02 6.89
C GLY A 78 -12.36 12.58 6.55
N GLU A 79 -13.22 11.87 5.82
CA GLU A 79 -12.98 10.49 5.36
C GLU A 79 -12.26 10.41 4.01
N SER A 80 -12.02 11.54 3.35
CA SER A 80 -11.44 11.58 1.99
C SER A 80 -9.94 11.84 2.04
N ILE A 81 -9.16 11.15 1.20
CA ILE A 81 -7.73 11.42 1.03
C ILE A 81 -7.60 12.79 0.38
N SER A 82 -6.89 13.73 1.00
CA SER A 82 -6.75 15.10 0.50
C SER A 82 -5.39 15.36 -0.13
N ARG A 83 -4.35 14.66 0.33
CA ARG A 83 -2.98 14.82 -0.16
C ARG A 83 -2.14 13.58 0.11
N ILE A 84 -1.21 13.31 -0.79
CA ILE A 84 -0.04 12.49 -0.48
C ILE A 84 1.23 13.30 -0.64
N GLN A 85 2.22 12.99 0.18
CA GLN A 85 3.58 13.50 0.05
C GLN A 85 4.53 12.33 0.07
N ILE A 86 5.41 12.27 -0.92
CA ILE A 86 6.42 11.23 -1.03
C ILE A 86 7.77 11.89 -0.83
N TYR A 87 8.53 11.32 0.10
CA TYR A 87 9.90 11.66 0.37
C TYR A 87 10.78 10.45 0.04
N ASP A 88 11.63 10.60 -0.97
CA ASP A 88 12.81 9.79 -1.23
C ASP A 88 14.01 10.77 -1.27
N PRO A 89 15.21 10.41 -0.77
CA PRO A 89 16.41 11.24 -0.88
C PRO A 89 16.66 11.89 -2.26
N LYS A 90 16.14 11.31 -3.34
CA LYS A 90 16.27 11.78 -4.72
C LYS A 90 14.99 12.41 -5.28
N LEU A 91 13.86 12.26 -4.58
CA LEU A 91 12.53 12.58 -5.09
C LEU A 91 11.67 13.24 -4.02
N TYR A 92 11.07 14.38 -4.39
CA TYR A 92 9.96 14.94 -3.64
C TYR A 92 8.71 15.01 -4.52
N VAL A 93 7.62 14.40 -4.06
CA VAL A 93 6.31 14.50 -4.71
C VAL A 93 5.30 15.06 -3.73
N THR A 94 4.46 15.96 -4.20
CA THR A 94 3.24 16.36 -3.49
C THR A 94 2.07 16.36 -4.45
N LEU A 95 1.06 15.53 -4.16
CA LEU A 95 -0.17 15.45 -4.96
C LEU A 95 -1.39 15.75 -4.09
N ASP A 96 -2.22 16.67 -4.57
CA ASP A 96 -3.51 17.03 -3.97
C ASP A 96 -4.66 16.30 -4.67
N PHE A 97 -5.61 15.82 -3.88
CA PHE A 97 -6.77 15.05 -4.32
C PHE A 97 -8.05 15.86 -4.11
N ARG A 98 -8.84 16.02 -5.18
CA ARG A 98 -10.10 16.76 -5.15
C ARG A 98 -11.23 15.94 -5.76
N TYR A 99 -12.37 15.88 -5.10
CA TYR A 99 -13.48 15.02 -5.49
C TYR A 99 -14.58 15.81 -6.19
N LYS A 100 -15.16 15.23 -7.25
CA LYS A 100 -16.38 15.71 -7.88
C LYS A 100 -17.14 14.52 -8.47
N ASN A 101 -18.29 14.22 -7.89
CA ASN A 101 -19.11 13.05 -8.24
C ASN A 101 -18.31 11.74 -8.09
N ASP A 102 -18.26 10.96 -9.16
CA ASP A 102 -17.53 9.70 -9.33
C ASP A 102 -16.08 9.90 -9.79
N SER A 103 -15.56 11.14 -9.70
CA SER A 103 -14.24 11.49 -10.20
C SER A 103 -13.35 12.08 -9.13
N VAL A 104 -12.07 11.69 -9.16
CA VAL A 104 -10.99 12.25 -8.32
C VAL A 104 -9.98 12.95 -9.22
N PHE A 105 -9.79 14.24 -8.99
CA PHE A 105 -8.85 15.10 -9.70
C PHE A 105 -7.58 15.20 -8.88
N ILE A 106 -6.47 14.76 -9.47
CA ILE A 106 -5.16 14.74 -8.82
C ILE A 106 -4.30 15.79 -9.48
N SER A 107 -3.74 16.70 -8.68
CA SER A 107 -2.86 17.74 -9.18
C SER A 107 -1.66 17.94 -8.28
N GLY A 108 -0.48 18.15 -8.85
CA GLY A 108 0.72 18.37 -8.06
C GLY A 108 1.98 18.43 -8.89
N GLU A 109 3.11 18.25 -8.20
CA GLU A 109 4.43 18.18 -8.80
C GLU A 109 5.11 16.87 -8.42
N ASP A 110 5.68 16.26 -9.43
CA ASP A 110 6.55 15.09 -9.37
C ASP A 110 7.87 15.52 -10.02
N GLN A 111 8.99 15.36 -9.32
CA GLN A 111 10.28 15.85 -9.81
C GLN A 111 10.73 15.23 -11.14
N PHE A 112 10.31 14.00 -11.45
CA PHE A 112 10.64 13.31 -12.70
C PHE A 112 9.64 13.59 -13.81
N ARG A 113 8.35 13.71 -13.47
CA ARG A 113 7.27 13.89 -14.45
C ARG A 113 6.89 15.36 -14.68
N GLY A 114 7.37 16.25 -13.82
CA GLY A 114 6.91 17.62 -13.74
C GLY A 114 5.49 17.70 -13.19
N LYS A 115 4.64 18.49 -13.86
CA LYS A 115 3.29 18.75 -13.37
C LYS A 115 2.36 17.56 -13.59
N VAL A 116 1.81 17.03 -12.51
CA VAL A 116 0.79 15.96 -12.54
C VAL A 116 -0.60 16.58 -12.61
N ASN A 117 -1.44 16.10 -13.53
CA ASN A 117 -2.86 16.47 -13.65
C ASN A 117 -3.66 15.23 -14.09
N ASP A 118 -3.89 14.31 -13.17
CA ASP A 118 -4.61 13.07 -13.46
C ASP A 118 -6.09 13.18 -13.07
N VAL A 119 -6.91 12.36 -13.70
CA VAL A 119 -8.32 12.16 -13.34
C VAL A 119 -8.58 10.67 -13.18
N LEU A 120 -9.07 10.29 -12.00
CA LEU A 120 -9.57 8.96 -11.71
C LEU A 120 -11.08 8.97 -11.84
N VAL A 121 -11.64 8.00 -12.57
CA VAL A 121 -13.07 7.69 -12.54
C VAL A 121 -13.24 6.47 -11.67
N ILE A 122 -14.00 6.59 -10.59
CA ILE A 122 -14.15 5.58 -9.55
C ILE A 122 -15.58 5.07 -9.45
N ASN A 123 -15.74 3.80 -9.12
CA ASN A 123 -17.01 3.28 -8.67
C ASN A 123 -17.14 3.56 -7.16
N THR A 124 -17.93 4.56 -6.79
CA THR A 124 -18.09 4.97 -5.39
C THR A 124 -18.79 3.93 -4.51
N PHE A 125 -19.51 2.97 -5.09
CA PHE A 125 -20.15 1.88 -4.34
C PHE A 125 -19.19 0.71 -4.11
N ALA A 126 -18.43 0.33 -5.13
CA ALA A 126 -17.48 -0.79 -5.06
C ALA A 126 -16.09 -0.37 -4.58
N ASN A 127 -15.83 0.94 -4.42
CA ASN A 127 -14.52 1.53 -4.13
C ASN A 127 -13.41 1.20 -5.14
N THR A 128 -13.76 0.83 -6.38
CA THR A 128 -12.81 0.42 -7.43
C THR A 128 -12.47 1.55 -8.41
N LEU A 129 -11.33 1.44 -9.09
CA LEU A 129 -10.87 2.40 -10.10
C LEU A 129 -11.35 1.95 -11.48
N LEU A 130 -12.32 2.64 -12.09
CA LEU A 130 -12.81 2.26 -13.43
C LEU A 130 -11.88 2.76 -14.54
N LYS A 131 -11.32 3.95 -14.35
CA LYS A 131 -10.47 4.60 -15.35
C LYS A 131 -9.46 5.54 -14.72
N LEU A 132 -8.25 5.51 -15.22
CA LEU A 132 -7.20 6.48 -14.94
C LEU A 132 -6.93 7.27 -16.23
N ILE A 133 -6.95 8.59 -16.15
CA ILE A 133 -6.66 9.51 -17.25
C ILE A 133 -5.50 10.40 -16.80
N GLY A 134 -4.30 10.11 -17.29
CA GLY A 134 -3.10 10.90 -17.04
C GLY A 134 -2.22 10.96 -18.29
N ASN A 135 -0.92 10.69 -18.14
CA ASN A 135 0.00 10.53 -19.28
C ASN A 135 -0.44 9.42 -20.24
N ARG A 136 -1.08 8.38 -19.71
CA ARG A 136 -1.80 7.35 -20.46
C ARG A 136 -3.21 7.22 -19.91
N THR A 137 -4.12 6.69 -20.73
CA THR A 137 -5.44 6.29 -20.27
C THR A 137 -5.44 4.78 -20.02
N ILE A 138 -5.84 4.39 -18.81
CA ILE A 138 -6.02 2.99 -18.42
C ILE A 138 -7.48 2.79 -18.07
N THR A 139 -8.08 1.70 -18.57
CA THR A 139 -9.41 1.24 -18.17
C THR A 139 -9.29 -0.10 -17.48
N TYR A 140 -10.03 -0.30 -16.40
CA TYR A 140 -9.99 -1.50 -15.58
C TYR A 140 -11.35 -2.20 -15.66
N ASN A 141 -11.30 -3.53 -15.80
CA ASN A 141 -12.47 -4.39 -15.71
C ASN A 141 -12.37 -5.25 -14.46
N TYR A 142 -13.52 -5.55 -13.86
CA TYR A 142 -13.60 -6.30 -12.62
C TYR A 142 -14.55 -7.48 -12.75
N ASP A 143 -14.32 -8.54 -11.99
CA ASP A 143 -15.34 -9.57 -11.74
C ASP A 143 -16.36 -9.10 -10.69
N ASP A 144 -17.38 -9.92 -10.44
CA ASP A 144 -18.43 -9.62 -9.46
C ASP A 144 -17.93 -9.59 -8.00
N ARG A 145 -16.68 -10.01 -7.75
CA ARG A 145 -16.03 -9.97 -6.43
C ARG A 145 -15.16 -8.74 -6.25
N GLY A 146 -14.96 -7.94 -7.30
CA GLY A 146 -14.09 -6.76 -7.27
C GLY A 146 -12.62 -7.05 -7.55
N ASN A 147 -12.31 -8.19 -8.14
CA ASN A 147 -10.98 -8.53 -8.63
C ASN A 147 -10.77 -8.03 -10.05
N ILE A 148 -9.57 -7.53 -10.37
CA ILE A 148 -9.24 -7.04 -11.71
C ILE A 148 -9.21 -8.23 -12.70
N THR A 149 -10.04 -8.19 -13.74
CA THR A 149 -10.02 -9.25 -14.77
C THR A 149 -9.16 -8.87 -15.96
N SER A 150 -9.00 -7.57 -16.21
CA SER A 150 -8.13 -7.04 -17.27
C SER A 150 -7.94 -5.53 -17.12
N THR A 151 -6.88 -5.04 -17.75
CA THR A 151 -6.70 -3.60 -17.99
C THR A 151 -6.57 -3.33 -19.49
N SER A 152 -6.71 -2.07 -19.92
CA SER A 152 -6.63 -1.72 -21.34
C SER A 152 -5.25 -1.95 -21.98
N TYR A 153 -4.20 -2.16 -21.18
CA TYR A 153 -2.83 -2.38 -21.67
C TYR A 153 -2.22 -3.70 -21.21
N ARG A 154 -2.87 -4.44 -20.31
CA ARG A 154 -2.48 -5.79 -19.92
C ARG A 154 -3.60 -6.79 -20.18
N SER A 155 -3.29 -7.81 -20.99
CA SER A 155 -4.14 -9.00 -21.14
C SER A 155 -3.70 -10.01 -20.08
N ASP A 156 -4.09 -9.78 -18.83
CA ASP A 156 -3.57 -10.56 -17.72
C ASP A 156 -4.22 -11.95 -17.64
N LYS A 157 -3.42 -12.97 -17.29
CA LYS A 157 -3.96 -14.21 -16.72
C LYS A 157 -3.97 -14.07 -15.20
N LEU A 158 -4.87 -13.26 -14.68
CA LEU A 158 -5.05 -13.12 -13.23
C LEU A 158 -5.90 -14.28 -12.72
N SER A 159 -5.42 -14.91 -11.67
CA SER A 159 -6.25 -15.79 -10.85
C SER A 159 -6.15 -15.37 -9.39
N TYR A 160 -7.18 -15.67 -8.62
CA TYR A 160 -7.38 -15.12 -7.29
C TYR A 160 -7.69 -16.22 -6.30
N ASP A 161 -7.23 -16.02 -5.08
CA ASP A 161 -7.65 -16.81 -3.94
C ASP A 161 -9.09 -16.45 -3.54
N ILE A 162 -9.70 -17.29 -2.70
CA ILE A 162 -10.98 -17.03 -2.05
C ILE A 162 -10.86 -16.04 -0.89
N ASN A 163 -9.65 -15.87 -0.33
CA ASN A 163 -9.42 -15.01 0.82
C ASN A 163 -9.23 -13.54 0.39
N PRO A 164 -9.70 -12.56 1.19
CA PRO A 164 -9.51 -11.15 0.90
C PRO A 164 -8.05 -10.77 0.77
N SER A 165 -7.78 -9.74 -0.03
CA SER A 165 -6.44 -9.16 -0.18
C SER A 165 -5.89 -8.76 1.19
N PHE A 166 -4.63 -9.09 1.52
CA PHE A 166 -4.03 -8.61 2.77
C PHE A 166 -4.01 -7.07 2.86
N TYR A 167 -3.94 -6.39 1.72
CA TYR A 167 -4.08 -4.93 1.64
C TYR A 167 -5.50 -4.43 1.98
N SER A 168 -6.53 -5.26 2.00
CA SER A 168 -7.88 -4.84 2.43
C SER A 168 -7.91 -4.40 3.89
N THR A 169 -6.92 -4.81 4.69
CA THR A 169 -6.76 -4.41 6.10
C THR A 169 -6.19 -3.01 6.29
N THR A 170 -5.70 -2.37 5.23
CA THR A 170 -5.16 -1.00 5.28
C THR A 170 -6.24 0.08 5.34
N ARG A 171 -7.51 -0.30 5.10
CA ARG A 171 -8.70 0.57 5.18
C ARG A 171 -8.69 1.78 4.24
N VAL A 172 -7.79 1.81 3.26
CA VAL A 172 -7.87 2.78 2.16
C VAL A 172 -8.71 2.22 1.00
N PRO A 173 -9.32 3.08 0.17
CA PRO A 173 -10.12 2.62 -0.96
C PRO A 173 -9.28 1.83 -1.98
N PHE A 174 -9.87 0.81 -2.60
CA PHE A 174 -9.19 -0.01 -3.61
C PHE A 174 -8.75 0.80 -4.84
N TRP A 175 -9.47 1.87 -5.19
CA TRP A 175 -9.03 2.78 -6.24
C TRP A 175 -7.71 3.48 -5.91
N PHE A 176 -7.47 3.78 -4.62
CA PHE A 176 -6.25 4.44 -4.18
C PHE A 176 -5.08 3.47 -4.20
N LEU A 177 -5.27 2.23 -3.75
CA LEU A 177 -4.26 1.17 -3.86
C LEU A 177 -3.86 0.90 -5.31
N ASN A 178 -4.84 0.82 -6.21
CA ASN A 178 -4.58 0.71 -7.66
C ASN A 178 -3.80 1.91 -8.20
N TYR A 179 -4.13 3.13 -7.75
CA TYR A 179 -3.39 4.32 -8.15
C TYR A 179 -1.93 4.26 -7.69
N LEU A 180 -1.67 3.85 -6.45
CA LEU A 180 -0.32 3.71 -5.92
C LEU A 180 0.49 2.64 -6.68
N TYR A 181 -0.10 1.49 -6.97
CA TYR A 181 0.53 0.45 -7.79
C TYR A 181 0.94 0.98 -9.17
N GLU A 182 0.06 1.73 -9.83
CA GLU A 182 0.30 2.23 -11.18
C GLU A 182 1.31 3.38 -11.26
N TYR A 183 1.52 4.12 -10.16
CA TYR A 183 2.30 5.36 -10.18
C TYR A 183 3.61 5.31 -9.43
N TYR A 184 3.70 4.54 -8.34
CA TYR A 184 4.82 4.64 -7.41
C TYR A 184 5.33 3.29 -6.90
N ASP A 185 4.77 2.17 -7.35
CA ASP A 185 5.20 0.81 -6.97
C ASP A 185 5.24 0.52 -5.45
N PHE A 186 4.72 1.40 -4.59
CA PHE A 186 4.55 1.16 -3.14
C PHE A 186 3.68 -0.05 -2.81
N MET A 187 2.91 -0.51 -3.79
CA MET A 187 1.90 -1.54 -3.64
C MET A 187 2.26 -2.68 -4.56
N GLU A 188 3.16 -3.56 -4.12
CA GLU A 188 3.51 -4.73 -4.89
C GLU A 188 2.26 -5.57 -5.18
N ASN A 189 2.06 -5.90 -6.46
CA ASN A 189 1.16 -6.98 -6.86
C ASN A 189 -0.28 -6.82 -6.37
N TYR A 190 -0.82 -5.60 -6.34
CA TYR A 190 -2.23 -5.39 -6.03
C TYR A 190 -3.12 -5.63 -7.26
N ALA A 191 -4.08 -6.55 -7.19
CA ALA A 191 -5.07 -6.74 -8.26
C ALA A 191 -6.53 -6.88 -7.78
N GLY A 192 -6.88 -6.26 -6.65
CA GLY A 192 -8.28 -6.04 -6.27
C GLY A 192 -8.67 -6.59 -4.91
N ALA A 193 -9.89 -7.13 -4.82
CA ALA A 193 -10.51 -7.50 -3.56
C ALA A 193 -9.89 -8.73 -2.87
N ASN A 194 -9.35 -9.68 -3.64
CA ASN A 194 -8.74 -10.92 -3.17
C ASN A 194 -7.22 -10.96 -3.40
N ASN A 195 -6.54 -11.86 -2.69
CA ASN A 195 -5.14 -12.16 -2.93
C ASN A 195 -4.95 -12.75 -4.34
N ILE A 196 -3.90 -12.32 -5.05
CA ILE A 196 -3.54 -12.86 -6.36
C ILE A 196 -2.92 -14.24 -6.17
N LEU A 197 -3.21 -15.20 -7.04
CA LEU A 197 -2.51 -16.50 -7.10
C LEU A 197 -1.59 -16.62 -8.31
N ASN A 198 -1.91 -15.90 -9.39
CA ASN A 198 -1.08 -15.88 -10.60
C ASN A 198 -1.21 -14.51 -11.27
N SER A 199 -0.07 -13.97 -11.70
CA SER A 199 0.04 -12.79 -12.55
C SER A 199 0.95 -13.12 -13.73
N SER A 200 0.47 -12.82 -14.94
CA SER A 200 1.29 -12.86 -16.14
C SER A 200 0.79 -11.80 -17.11
N TYR A 201 1.69 -10.91 -17.50
CA TYR A 201 1.48 -9.93 -18.54
C TYR A 201 2.16 -10.40 -19.84
N LYS A 202 1.67 -9.91 -20.99
CA LYS A 202 2.14 -10.39 -22.29
C LYS A 202 3.65 -10.10 -22.44
N GLY A 203 4.45 -11.17 -22.47
CA GLY A 203 5.91 -11.09 -22.57
C GLY A 203 6.63 -10.96 -21.23
N SER A 204 5.93 -11.18 -20.11
CA SER A 204 6.51 -11.26 -18.77
C SER A 204 6.84 -12.67 -18.35
N ILE A 205 7.66 -12.73 -17.31
CA ILE A 205 7.79 -13.90 -16.45
C ILE A 205 6.42 -14.13 -15.77
N GLU A 206 6.03 -15.39 -15.63
CA GLU A 206 4.84 -15.77 -14.88
C GLU A 206 5.16 -15.74 -13.39
N GLU A 207 4.42 -14.94 -12.64
CA GLU A 207 4.56 -14.80 -11.20
C GLU A 207 3.44 -15.60 -10.53
N GLN A 208 3.83 -16.55 -9.67
CA GLN A 208 2.92 -17.40 -8.91
C GLN A 208 2.99 -17.05 -7.44
N TYR A 209 1.82 -16.88 -6.83
CA TYR A 209 1.71 -16.51 -5.44
C TYR A 209 1.05 -17.63 -4.65
N SER A 210 1.55 -17.85 -3.43
CA SER A 210 0.90 -18.71 -2.46
C SER A 210 0.97 -18.09 -1.06
N TYR A 211 0.06 -18.51 -0.18
CA TYR A 211 -0.12 -17.90 1.12
C TYR A 211 -0.30 -18.95 2.21
N GLU A 212 0.26 -18.69 3.37
CA GLU A 212 -0.08 -19.40 4.60
C GLU A 212 -0.98 -18.53 5.47
N TYR A 213 -2.10 -19.11 5.90
CA TYR A 213 -3.17 -18.40 6.59
C TYR A 213 -3.21 -18.73 8.08
N GLY A 214 -3.44 -17.70 8.88
CA GLY A 214 -3.84 -17.86 10.27
C GLY A 214 -5.22 -18.49 10.38
N THR A 215 -5.61 -18.86 11.60
CA THR A 215 -6.97 -19.34 11.91
C THR A 215 -8.04 -18.29 11.64
N ASP A 216 -7.65 -17.02 11.58
CA ASP A 216 -8.48 -15.85 11.26
C ASP A 216 -8.56 -15.56 9.75
N LYS A 217 -7.98 -16.41 8.91
CA LYS A 217 -7.93 -16.31 7.43
C LYS A 217 -7.17 -15.09 6.90
N TYR A 218 -6.39 -14.42 7.74
CA TYR A 218 -5.43 -13.43 7.27
C TYR A 218 -4.10 -14.13 6.98
N PRO A 219 -3.47 -13.87 5.83
CA PRO A 219 -2.19 -14.48 5.52
C PRO A 219 -1.12 -13.90 6.44
N PHE A 220 -0.31 -14.75 7.06
CA PHE A 220 0.87 -14.32 7.83
C PHE A 220 2.18 -14.54 7.05
N LYS A 221 2.10 -15.23 5.91
CA LYS A 221 3.21 -15.46 5.00
C LYS A 221 2.71 -15.46 3.55
N MET A 222 3.51 -14.94 2.64
CA MET A 222 3.32 -14.98 1.20
C MET A 222 4.60 -15.52 0.54
N PHE A 223 4.45 -16.32 -0.50
CA PHE A 223 5.54 -16.69 -1.38
C PHE A 223 5.25 -16.14 -2.77
N LEU A 224 6.24 -15.48 -3.37
CA LEU A 224 6.27 -15.13 -4.78
C LEU A 224 7.30 -16.04 -5.45
N THR A 225 6.85 -16.85 -6.40
CA THR A 225 7.69 -17.76 -7.18
C THR A 225 7.62 -17.36 -8.64
N ASP A 226 8.78 -17.23 -9.27
CA ASP A 226 8.90 -16.97 -10.70
C ASP A 226 9.81 -18.03 -11.36
N GLU A 227 10.28 -17.79 -12.59
CA GLU A 227 11.17 -18.76 -13.27
C GLU A 227 12.61 -18.81 -12.71
N TYR A 228 13.02 -17.80 -11.94
CA TYR A 228 14.37 -17.61 -11.41
C TYR A 228 14.49 -17.95 -9.94
N ASP A 229 13.50 -17.55 -9.12
CA ASP A 229 13.60 -17.66 -7.68
C ASP A 229 12.26 -17.87 -6.96
N THR A 230 12.35 -17.85 -5.63
CA THR A 230 11.19 -17.81 -4.74
C THR A 230 11.51 -16.89 -3.60
N ILE A 231 10.72 -15.84 -3.46
CA ILE A 231 10.81 -14.85 -2.40
C ILE A 231 9.74 -15.16 -1.35
N GLU A 232 10.16 -15.26 -0.09
CA GLU A 232 9.30 -15.43 1.07
C GLU A 232 9.11 -14.08 1.77
N TYR A 233 7.85 -13.69 1.98
CA TYR A 233 7.48 -12.52 2.75
C TYR A 233 6.74 -12.90 4.02
N ARG A 234 7.05 -12.22 5.13
CA ARG A 234 6.25 -12.26 6.36
C ARG A 234 5.32 -11.06 6.42
N LEU A 235 4.08 -11.31 6.82
CA LEU A 235 3.02 -10.31 6.97
C LEU A 235 2.69 -10.13 8.46
N THR A 236 2.84 -8.91 8.97
CA THR A 236 2.52 -8.54 10.36
C THR A 236 1.34 -7.59 10.39
N TYR A 237 0.49 -7.71 11.42
CA TYR A 237 -0.71 -6.91 11.62
C TYR A 237 -0.82 -6.43 13.06
#